data_AF-A0A3R9SEE5-F1
#
_entry.id   AF-A0A3R9SEE5-F1
#
_cell.length_a   1.000
_cell.length_b   1.000
_cell.length_c   1.000
_cell.angle_alpha   90.00
_cell.angle_beta   90.00
_cell.angle_gamma   90.00
#
_symmetry.space_group_name_H-M   'P 1'
#
loop_
_entity.id
_entity.type
_entity.pdbx_description
1 polymer ?
#
loop_
_entity_poly.entity_id
_entity_poly.type
_entity_poly.pdbx_seq_one_letter_code
_entity_poly.pdbx_strand_id
1 'polypeptide(L)'
;FLAGFQIAIFAFVGIELVGTTAAETKDPHKSLPKAINSIPLRILLFYVGALVCIIAVTSWAKVSPEKSPFVEMFTLVGLPIAAGLINFVVATSALSSANSGIFATSRMLYGLALDNDAPKSFSKLSKRKVPIRGLVFSMACVTIGTSILFIVPNVMTAFTIISALTSILCIFTFMLIVLSYIYYRKKSPELHIQSKYKMPGGLFMAWMTMLFLVFTIVILALDHDTLIALECSPIWFIGLFIAYKYKKKKMLQLDILKAQKVDYI
;
A
#
# COMPACT_ATOMS: atom_id res chain seq x y z
N PHE A 1 18.47 -0.99 15.10
CA PHE A 1 17.61 0.18 15.37
C PHE A 1 17.00 0.73 14.08
N LEU A 2 17.81 1.12 13.08
CA LEU A 2 17.33 1.68 11.80
C LEU A 2 16.44 0.71 11.00
N ALA A 3 16.78 -0.58 10.93
CA ALA A 3 15.94 -1.61 10.33
C ALA A 3 14.51 -1.70 10.92
N GLY A 4 14.31 -1.32 12.19
CA GLY A 4 12.97 -1.28 12.80
C GLY A 4 12.07 -0.21 12.20
N PHE A 5 12.65 0.85 11.62
CA PHE A 5 11.91 1.90 10.94
C PHE A 5 11.25 1.40 9.66
N GLN A 6 11.93 0.54 8.90
CA GLN A 6 11.37 -0.13 7.71
C GLN A 6 10.15 -0.97 8.07
N ILE A 7 10.24 -1.81 9.11
CA ILE A 7 9.12 -2.65 9.57
C ILE A 7 7.96 -1.76 10.06
N ALA A 8 8.25 -0.64 10.71
CA ALA A 8 7.23 0.31 11.12
C ALA A 8 6.47 0.87 9.91
N ILE A 9 7.15 1.31 8.84
CA ILE A 9 6.51 1.82 7.62
C ILE A 9 5.68 0.73 6.94
N PHE A 10 6.22 -0.48 6.84
CA PHE A 10 5.51 -1.62 6.27
C PHE A 10 4.15 -1.85 6.95
N ALA A 11 4.07 -1.63 8.26
CA ALA A 11 2.84 -1.80 9.02
C ALA A 11 1.73 -0.77 8.69
N PHE A 12 2.09 0.36 8.04
CA PHE A 12 1.11 1.36 7.57
C PHE A 12 0.68 1.17 6.11
N VAL A 13 1.23 0.17 5.41
CA VAL A 13 0.81 -0.16 4.04
C VAL A 13 -0.67 -0.54 4.03
N GLY A 14 -1.42 -0.03 3.05
CA GLY A 14 -2.84 -0.32 2.87
C GLY A 14 -3.77 0.74 3.45
N ILE A 15 -3.28 1.76 4.16
CA ILE A 15 -4.12 2.89 4.60
C ILE A 15 -4.65 3.71 3.40
N GLU A 16 -3.93 3.70 2.27
CA GLU A 16 -4.34 4.29 0.99
C GLU A 16 -5.61 3.64 0.42
N LEU A 17 -5.94 2.41 0.86
CA LEU A 17 -7.14 1.70 0.45
C LEU A 17 -8.43 2.46 0.79
N VAL A 18 -8.39 3.27 1.87
CA VAL A 18 -9.51 4.15 2.25
C VAL A 18 -9.88 5.08 1.11
N GLY A 19 -8.91 5.55 0.32
CA GLY A 19 -9.15 6.38 -0.86
C GLY A 19 -9.91 5.65 -1.96
N THR A 20 -9.52 4.41 -2.28
CA THR A 20 -10.18 3.63 -3.34
C THR A 20 -11.59 3.18 -2.93
N THR A 21 -11.78 2.85 -1.66
CA THR A 21 -13.08 2.42 -1.11
C THR A 21 -14.03 3.59 -0.87
N ALA A 22 -13.51 4.82 -0.81
CA ALA A 22 -14.32 6.03 -0.75
C ALA A 22 -15.30 6.13 -1.93
N ALA A 23 -14.87 5.71 -3.13
CA ALA A 23 -15.69 5.74 -4.34
C ALA A 23 -16.89 4.77 -4.30
N GLU A 24 -16.85 3.76 -3.43
CA GLU A 24 -17.88 2.73 -3.29
C GLU A 24 -18.69 2.86 -1.98
N THR A 25 -18.37 3.86 -1.16
CA THR A 25 -19.02 4.10 0.13
C THR A 25 -20.35 4.84 -0.05
N LYS A 26 -21.41 4.36 0.61
CA LYS A 26 -22.78 4.91 0.48
C LYS A 26 -22.91 6.39 0.89
N ASP A 27 -22.17 6.83 1.90
CA ASP A 27 -22.09 8.23 2.34
C ASP A 27 -20.63 8.60 2.65
N PRO A 28 -19.84 8.96 1.62
CA PRO A 28 -18.42 9.24 1.80
C PRO A 28 -18.19 10.50 2.62
N HIS A 29 -19.08 11.49 2.56
CA HIS A 29 -18.92 12.76 3.28
C HIS A 29 -18.98 12.61 4.80
N LYS A 30 -19.72 11.62 5.32
CA LYS A 30 -19.74 11.31 6.75
C LYS A 30 -18.79 10.19 7.13
N SER A 31 -18.66 9.18 6.29
CA SER A 31 -17.92 7.95 6.62
C SER A 31 -16.40 8.16 6.56
N LEU A 32 -15.88 8.89 5.56
CA LEU A 32 -14.44 9.12 5.44
C LEU A 32 -13.87 9.91 6.62
N PRO A 33 -14.42 11.09 7.01
CA PRO A 33 -13.86 11.85 8.11
C PRO A 33 -13.87 11.08 9.43
N LYS A 34 -14.95 10.32 9.70
CA LYS A 34 -15.03 9.47 10.89
C LYS A 34 -13.98 8.36 10.87
N ALA A 35 -13.82 7.68 9.73
CA ALA A 35 -12.80 6.65 9.57
C ALA A 35 -11.40 7.23 9.79
N ILE A 36 -11.03 8.28 9.04
CA ILE A 36 -9.71 8.90 9.09
C ILE A 36 -9.38 9.43 10.49
N ASN A 37 -10.30 10.17 11.12
CA ASN A 37 -10.05 10.73 12.45
C ASN A 37 -9.95 9.66 13.55
N SER A 38 -10.50 8.46 13.33
CA SER A 38 -10.38 7.34 14.27
C SER A 38 -9.07 6.57 14.13
N ILE A 39 -8.36 6.69 13.00
CA ILE A 39 -7.14 5.94 12.73
C ILE A 39 -6.04 6.23 13.77
N PRO A 40 -5.67 7.50 14.08
CA PRO A 40 -4.59 7.77 15.04
C PRO A 40 -4.85 7.17 16.42
N LEU A 41 -6.08 7.29 16.93
CA LEU A 41 -6.45 6.71 18.23
C LEU A 41 -6.32 5.19 18.22
N ARG A 42 -6.78 4.53 17.16
CA ARG A 42 -6.68 3.08 17.02
C ARG A 42 -5.22 2.63 16.93
N ILE A 43 -4.36 3.38 16.25
CA ILE A 43 -2.93 3.06 16.14
C ILE A 43 -2.25 3.22 17.51
N LEU A 44 -2.50 4.30 18.23
CA LEU A 44 -1.97 4.46 19.59
C LEU A 44 -2.43 3.33 20.52
N LEU A 45 -3.72 3.00 20.50
CA LEU A 45 -4.27 1.98 21.38
C LEU A 45 -3.78 0.57 21.02
N PHE A 46 -3.86 0.17 19.75
CA PHE A 46 -3.59 -1.21 19.35
C PHE A 46 -2.11 -1.47 19.03
N TYR A 47 -1.35 -0.51 18.49
CA TYR A 47 0.07 -0.72 18.20
C TYR A 47 0.92 -0.35 19.40
N VAL A 48 0.85 0.91 19.84
CA VAL A 48 1.71 1.39 20.93
C VAL A 48 1.31 0.71 22.23
N GLY A 49 0.01 0.60 22.53
CA GLY A 49 -0.48 -0.12 23.71
C GLY A 49 -0.03 -1.59 23.75
N ALA A 50 -0.13 -2.32 22.63
CA ALA A 50 0.34 -3.70 22.57
C ALA A 50 1.85 -3.82 22.75
N LEU A 51 2.64 -2.93 22.14
CA LEU A 51 4.10 -2.91 22.33
C LEU A 51 4.50 -2.62 23.78
N VAL A 52 3.81 -1.69 24.45
CA VAL A 52 4.04 -1.41 25.87
C VAL A 52 3.78 -2.66 26.71
N CYS A 53 2.66 -3.36 26.47
CA CYS A 53 2.36 -4.62 27.16
C CYS A 53 3.42 -5.70 26.93
N ILE A 54 3.85 -5.88 25.68
CA ILE A 54 4.88 -6.87 25.32
C ILE A 54 6.20 -6.55 26.02
N ILE A 55 6.66 -5.29 25.95
CA ILE A 55 7.96 -4.88 26.50
C ILE A 55 7.96 -4.88 28.04
N ALA A 56 6.80 -4.65 28.66
CA ALA A 56 6.64 -4.73 30.12
C ALA A 56 6.79 -6.17 30.65
N VAL A 57 6.40 -7.17 29.87
CA VAL A 57 6.50 -8.60 30.24
C VAL A 57 7.80 -9.22 29.76
N THR A 58 8.14 -8.99 28.50
CA THR A 58 9.35 -9.49 27.85
C THR A 58 10.28 -8.32 27.58
N SER A 59 11.42 -8.27 28.26
CA SER A 59 12.42 -7.24 28.01
C SER A 59 12.73 -7.15 26.50
N TRP A 60 12.74 -5.94 25.96
CA TRP A 60 12.98 -5.65 24.54
C TRP A 60 14.26 -6.31 23.99
N ALA A 61 15.27 -6.55 24.83
CA ALA A 61 16.52 -7.21 24.46
C ALA A 61 16.40 -8.74 24.27
N LYS A 62 15.32 -9.36 24.76
CA LYS A 62 15.10 -10.82 24.74
C LYS A 62 14.01 -11.26 23.75
N VAL A 63 13.41 -10.33 23.01
CA VAL A 63 12.38 -10.65 22.01
C VAL A 63 13.06 -11.31 20.81
N SER A 64 12.75 -12.59 20.56
CA SER A 64 13.29 -13.31 19.41
C SER A 64 12.62 -12.84 18.12
N PRO A 65 13.38 -12.59 17.04
CA PRO A 65 12.82 -12.33 15.70
C PRO A 65 12.11 -13.55 15.08
N GLU A 66 12.42 -14.76 15.55
CA GLU A 66 11.94 -16.02 14.97
C GLU A 66 10.59 -16.47 15.55
N LYS A 67 10.17 -15.88 16.68
CA LYS A 67 8.95 -16.24 17.38
C LYS A 67 7.98 -15.08 17.41
N SER A 68 6.68 -15.39 17.46
CA SER A 68 5.65 -14.37 17.65
C SER A 68 5.77 -13.76 19.05
N PRO A 69 5.98 -12.42 19.18
CA PRO A 69 6.13 -11.77 20.49
C PRO A 69 4.89 -11.93 21.38
N PHE A 70 3.70 -11.99 20.79
CA PHE A 70 2.46 -12.23 21.54
C PHE A 70 2.40 -13.65 22.09
N VAL A 71 2.73 -14.65 21.28
CA VAL A 71 2.75 -16.07 21.70
C VAL A 71 3.75 -16.25 22.84
N GLU A 72 4.94 -15.65 22.70
CA GLU A 72 5.99 -15.70 23.72
C GLU A 72 5.57 -15.01 25.02
N MET A 73 5.00 -13.80 24.95
CA MET A 73 4.44 -13.09 26.10
C MET A 73 3.40 -13.94 26.85
N PHE A 74 2.39 -14.49 26.17
CA PHE A 74 1.35 -15.29 26.83
C PHE A 74 1.87 -16.62 27.38
N THR A 75 2.90 -17.19 26.75
CA THR A 75 3.57 -18.39 27.26
C THR A 75 4.33 -18.09 28.54
N LEU A 76 5.06 -16.96 28.61
CA LEU A 76 5.78 -16.51 29.82
C LEU A 76 4.85 -16.19 30.99
N VAL A 77 3.64 -15.68 30.70
CA VAL A 77 2.62 -15.40 31.72
C VAL A 77 1.90 -16.68 32.21
N GLY A 78 2.14 -17.84 31.55
CA GLY A 78 1.52 -19.11 31.92
C GLY A 78 0.12 -19.33 31.33
N LEU A 79 -0.22 -18.65 30.23
CA LEU A 79 -1.50 -18.74 29.52
C LEU A 79 -1.34 -19.33 28.10
N PRO A 80 -0.96 -20.62 27.95
CA PRO A 80 -0.69 -21.21 26.63
C PRO A 80 -1.92 -21.26 25.72
N ILE A 81 -3.13 -21.36 26.28
CA ILE A 81 -4.39 -21.30 25.51
C ILE A 81 -4.54 -19.93 24.82
N ALA A 82 -4.18 -18.84 25.53
CA ALA A 82 -4.21 -17.50 24.96
C ALA A 82 -3.22 -17.35 23.81
N ALA A 83 -2.04 -17.98 23.91
CA ALA A 83 -1.04 -17.98 22.84
C ALA A 83 -1.58 -18.61 21.54
N GLY A 84 -2.26 -19.76 21.64
CA GLY A 84 -2.91 -20.42 20.50
C GLY A 84 -4.03 -19.57 19.90
N LEU A 85 -4.89 -18.98 20.74
CA LEU A 85 -5.98 -18.10 20.28
C LEU A 85 -5.45 -16.87 19.55
N ILE A 86 -4.39 -16.23 20.05
CA ILE A 86 -3.79 -15.07 19.39
C ILE A 86 -3.21 -15.45 18.04
N ASN A 87 -2.53 -16.59 17.92
CA ASN A 87 -2.01 -17.04 16.63
C ASN A 87 -3.14 -17.25 15.61
N PHE A 88 -4.27 -17.81 16.03
CA PHE A 88 -5.47 -17.94 15.20
C PHE A 88 -6.04 -16.58 14.77
N VAL A 89 -6.13 -15.61 15.69
CA VAL A 89 -6.58 -14.25 15.39
C VAL A 89 -5.63 -13.53 14.41
N VAL A 90 -4.32 -13.67 14.58
CA VAL A 90 -3.32 -13.09 13.67
C VAL A 90 -3.42 -13.72 12.28
N ALA A 91 -3.53 -15.05 12.19
CA ALA A 91 -3.66 -15.75 10.92
C ALA A 91 -4.93 -15.36 10.16
N THR A 92 -6.08 -15.31 10.84
CA THR A 92 -7.35 -14.87 10.24
C THR A 92 -7.31 -13.39 9.83
N SER A 93 -6.67 -12.53 10.63
CA SER A 93 -6.47 -11.12 10.28
C SER A 93 -5.56 -10.95 9.05
N ALA A 94 -4.49 -11.74 8.95
CA ALA A 94 -3.59 -11.73 7.80
C ALA A 94 -4.32 -12.16 6.51
N LEU A 95 -5.15 -13.22 6.58
CA LEU A 95 -5.99 -13.65 5.45
C LEU A 95 -6.99 -12.58 5.02
N SER A 96 -7.61 -11.88 5.97
CA SER A 96 -8.54 -10.78 5.69
C SER A 96 -7.85 -9.59 5.01
N SER A 97 -6.64 -9.24 5.48
CA SER A 97 -5.81 -8.19 4.86
C SER A 97 -5.40 -8.57 3.44
N ALA A 98 -4.94 -9.81 3.22
CA ALA A 98 -4.59 -10.33 1.90
C ALA A 98 -5.78 -10.26 0.92
N ASN A 99 -6.98 -10.66 1.36
CA ASN A 99 -8.19 -10.56 0.55
C ASN A 99 -8.52 -9.09 0.19
N SER A 100 -8.36 -8.16 1.13
CA SER A 100 -8.57 -6.73 0.89
C SER A 100 -7.57 -6.16 -0.12
N GLY A 101 -6.30 -6.56 -0.04
CA GLY A 101 -5.27 -6.15 -1.01
C GLY A 101 -5.53 -6.66 -2.43
N ILE A 102 -5.96 -7.92 -2.56
CA ILE A 102 -6.34 -8.50 -3.85
C ILE A 102 -7.58 -7.77 -4.42
N PHE A 103 -8.58 -7.50 -3.59
CA PHE A 103 -9.76 -6.74 -3.98
C PHE A 103 -9.39 -5.34 -4.49
N ALA A 104 -8.56 -4.61 -3.75
CA ALA A 104 -8.08 -3.28 -4.09
C ALA A 104 -7.40 -3.25 -5.47
N THR A 105 -6.43 -4.15 -5.65
CA THR A 105 -5.62 -4.22 -6.86
C THR A 105 -6.48 -4.54 -8.08
N SER A 106 -7.46 -5.43 -7.93
CA SER A 106 -8.40 -5.76 -9.01
C SER A 106 -9.23 -4.54 -9.45
N ARG A 107 -9.62 -3.67 -8.50
CA ARG A 107 -10.38 -2.44 -8.77
C ARG A 107 -9.51 -1.34 -9.36
N MET A 108 -8.28 -1.19 -8.89
CA MET A 108 -7.32 -0.27 -9.50
C MET A 108 -7.04 -0.64 -10.95
N LEU A 109 -6.83 -1.93 -11.24
CA LEU A 109 -6.62 -2.40 -12.61
C LEU A 109 -7.85 -2.21 -13.51
N TYR A 110 -9.05 -2.39 -12.94
CA TYR A 110 -10.31 -2.06 -13.61
C TYR A 110 -10.42 -0.55 -13.92
N GLY A 111 -10.10 0.33 -12.97
CA GLY A 111 -10.09 1.78 -13.17
C GLY A 111 -9.11 2.20 -14.26
N LEU A 112 -7.88 1.68 -14.23
CA LEU A 112 -6.90 1.89 -15.30
C LEU A 112 -7.44 1.41 -16.66
N ALA A 113 -8.18 0.31 -16.71
CA ALA A 113 -8.73 -0.19 -17.97
C ALA A 113 -9.86 0.69 -18.52
N LEU A 114 -10.61 1.39 -17.66
CA LEU A 114 -11.61 2.39 -18.07
C LEU A 114 -10.94 3.63 -18.67
N ASP A 115 -9.82 4.07 -18.08
CA ASP A 115 -9.05 5.22 -18.56
C ASP A 115 -8.19 4.91 -19.79
N ASN A 116 -8.25 3.67 -20.31
CA ASN A 116 -7.40 3.14 -21.39
C ASN A 116 -5.90 3.06 -21.01
N ASP A 117 -5.61 2.97 -19.72
CA ASP A 117 -4.29 2.80 -19.11
C ASP A 117 -3.91 1.34 -18.91
N ALA A 118 -4.89 0.43 -18.93
CA ALA A 118 -4.71 -1.01 -18.94
C ALA A 118 -5.47 -1.67 -20.11
N PRO A 119 -5.15 -2.92 -20.48
CA PRO A 119 -5.87 -3.64 -21.53
C PRO A 119 -7.39 -3.63 -21.30
N LYS A 120 -8.16 -3.33 -22.36
CA LYS A 120 -9.65 -3.30 -22.33
C LYS A 120 -10.28 -4.61 -21.87
N SER A 121 -9.53 -5.71 -21.84
CA SER A 121 -9.99 -6.96 -21.25
C SER A 121 -10.33 -6.80 -19.76
N PHE A 122 -9.64 -5.94 -19.04
CA PHE A 122 -9.83 -5.70 -17.60
C PHE A 122 -11.00 -4.78 -17.27
N SER A 123 -11.58 -4.06 -18.23
CA SER A 123 -12.74 -3.18 -18.00
C SER A 123 -14.10 -3.89 -17.98
N LYS A 124 -14.11 -5.23 -18.02
CA LYS A 124 -15.34 -6.03 -17.93
C LYS A 124 -15.64 -6.44 -16.49
N LEU A 125 -16.85 -6.14 -16.03
CA LEU A 125 -17.38 -6.59 -14.75
C LEU A 125 -18.21 -7.87 -14.90
N SER A 126 -18.26 -8.68 -13.85
CA SER A 126 -19.17 -9.82 -13.74
C SER A 126 -20.61 -9.38 -13.42
N LYS A 127 -21.56 -10.33 -13.45
CA LYS A 127 -22.95 -10.11 -13.00
C LYS A 127 -23.05 -9.55 -11.58
N ARG A 128 -22.06 -9.83 -10.73
CA ARG A 128 -21.96 -9.34 -9.34
C ARG A 128 -21.13 -8.06 -9.21
N LYS A 129 -20.84 -7.36 -10.33
CA LYS A 129 -20.04 -6.12 -10.37
C LYS A 129 -18.60 -6.29 -9.87
N VAL A 130 -17.99 -7.46 -10.09
CA VAL A 130 -16.59 -7.75 -9.70
C VAL A 130 -15.71 -7.87 -10.95
N PRO A 131 -14.54 -7.22 -11.02
CA PRO A 131 -13.59 -7.36 -12.14
C PRO A 131 -12.82 -8.68 -12.06
N ILE A 132 -13.46 -9.78 -12.48
CA ILE A 132 -12.91 -11.16 -12.36
C ILE A 132 -11.53 -11.30 -13.01
N ARG A 133 -11.32 -10.69 -14.18
CA ARG A 133 -10.02 -10.78 -14.88
C ARG A 133 -8.90 -10.12 -14.08
N GLY A 134 -9.19 -8.99 -13.45
CA GLY A 134 -8.23 -8.33 -12.57
C GLY A 134 -7.97 -9.16 -11.32
N LEU A 135 -9.02 -9.74 -10.74
CA LEU A 135 -8.93 -10.65 -9.60
C LEU A 135 -8.02 -11.86 -9.88
N VAL A 136 -8.27 -12.58 -10.97
CA VAL A 136 -7.48 -13.77 -11.35
C VAL A 136 -6.02 -13.39 -11.65
N PHE A 137 -5.80 -12.25 -12.31
CA PHE A 137 -4.45 -11.74 -12.56
C PHE A 137 -3.71 -11.44 -11.25
N SER A 138 -4.34 -10.71 -10.31
CA SER A 138 -3.76 -10.44 -8.99
C SER A 138 -3.47 -11.72 -8.21
N MET A 139 -4.37 -12.71 -8.25
CA MET A 139 -4.13 -14.02 -7.63
C MET A 139 -2.94 -14.74 -8.25
N ALA A 140 -2.82 -14.74 -9.59
CA ALA A 140 -1.66 -15.33 -10.26
C ALA A 140 -0.35 -14.65 -9.85
N CYS A 141 -0.33 -13.31 -9.76
CA CYS A 141 0.83 -12.56 -9.26
C CYS A 141 1.19 -12.92 -7.82
N VAL A 142 0.22 -13.07 -6.92
CA VAL A 142 0.46 -13.49 -5.53
C VAL A 142 1.00 -14.93 -5.46
N THR A 143 0.48 -15.84 -6.28
CA THR A 143 0.98 -17.22 -6.34
C THR A 143 2.43 -17.26 -6.82
N ILE A 144 2.75 -16.51 -7.89
CA ILE A 144 4.12 -16.37 -8.39
C ILE A 144 5.01 -15.71 -7.33
N GLY A 145 4.55 -14.66 -6.66
CA GLY A 145 5.29 -13.99 -5.60
C GLY A 145 5.60 -14.91 -4.43
N THR A 146 4.62 -15.69 -3.99
CA THR A 146 4.77 -16.68 -2.90
C THR A 146 5.75 -17.80 -3.27
N SER A 147 5.94 -18.10 -4.56
CA SER A 147 6.89 -19.12 -5.00
C SER A 147 8.35 -18.82 -4.63
N ILE A 148 8.68 -17.56 -4.29
CA ILE A 148 10.00 -17.19 -3.78
C ILE A 148 10.38 -17.96 -2.51
N LEU A 149 9.41 -18.42 -1.73
CA LEU A 149 9.62 -19.27 -0.54
C LEU A 149 10.18 -20.65 -0.87
N PHE A 150 10.06 -21.12 -2.12
CA PHE A 150 10.72 -22.35 -2.56
C PHE A 150 12.18 -22.14 -2.97
N ILE A 151 12.57 -20.90 -3.27
CA ILE A 151 13.91 -20.54 -3.73
C ILE A 151 14.76 -20.04 -2.57
N VAL A 152 14.17 -19.28 -1.65
CA VAL A 152 14.86 -18.72 -0.47
C VAL A 152 14.68 -19.68 0.71
N PRO A 153 15.76 -20.28 1.25
CA PRO A 153 15.66 -21.27 2.33
C PRO A 153 15.13 -20.70 3.66
N ASN A 154 15.28 -19.39 3.86
CA ASN A 154 14.91 -18.70 5.09
C ASN A 154 13.70 -17.77 4.87
N VAL A 155 12.61 -18.07 5.57
CA VAL A 155 11.35 -17.31 5.52
C VAL A 155 11.53 -15.85 5.97
N MET A 156 12.38 -15.61 6.98
CA MET A 156 12.66 -14.26 7.47
C MET A 156 13.40 -13.42 6.44
N THR A 157 14.34 -14.02 5.70
CA THR A 157 15.04 -13.35 4.61
C THR A 157 14.06 -12.99 3.48
N ALA A 158 13.20 -13.93 3.07
CA ALA A 158 12.17 -13.68 2.07
C ALA A 158 11.21 -12.57 2.52
N PHE A 159 10.76 -12.61 3.78
CA PHE A 159 9.91 -11.58 4.38
C PHE A 159 10.59 -10.21 4.37
N THR A 160 11.87 -10.14 4.76
CA THR A 160 12.64 -8.89 4.81
C THR A 160 12.75 -8.27 3.42
N ILE A 161 13.09 -9.06 2.40
CA ILE A 161 13.19 -8.59 1.01
C ILE A 161 11.85 -8.06 0.49
N ILE A 162 10.77 -8.83 0.66
CA ILE A 162 9.43 -8.46 0.17
C ILE A 162 8.90 -7.23 0.90
N SER A 163 9.04 -7.18 2.23
CA SER A 163 8.56 -6.06 3.04
C SER A 163 9.37 -4.79 2.77
N ALA A 164 10.69 -4.89 2.53
CA ALA A 164 11.53 -3.76 2.16
C ALA A 164 11.09 -3.17 0.82
N LEU A 165 10.97 -4.01 -0.22
CA LEU A 165 10.50 -3.59 -1.54
C LEU A 165 9.10 -2.96 -1.48
N THR A 166 8.18 -3.60 -0.74
CA THR A 166 6.82 -3.10 -0.56
C THR A 166 6.80 -1.75 0.14
N SER A 167 7.64 -1.56 1.18
CA SER A 167 7.73 -0.30 1.91
C SER A 167 8.22 0.83 1.01
N ILE A 168 9.24 0.56 0.18
CA ILE A 168 9.76 1.53 -0.78
C ILE A 168 8.67 1.95 -1.77
N LEU A 169 7.98 0.99 -2.38
CA LEU A 169 6.89 1.27 -3.31
C LEU A 169 5.76 2.05 -2.63
N CYS A 170 5.43 1.72 -1.39
CA CYS A 170 4.44 2.43 -0.58
C CYS A 170 4.84 3.89 -0.34
N ILE A 171 6.09 4.16 0.05
CA ILE A 171 6.61 5.52 0.22
C ILE A 171 6.47 6.31 -1.08
N PHE A 172 6.83 5.72 -2.22
CA PHE A 172 6.65 6.37 -3.52
C PHE A 172 5.18 6.63 -3.85
N THR A 173 4.27 5.70 -3.56
CA THR A 173 2.83 5.91 -3.72
C THR A 173 2.36 7.10 -2.87
N PHE A 174 2.77 7.19 -1.60
CA PHE A 174 2.43 8.33 -0.74
C PHE A 174 3.04 9.64 -1.24
N MET A 175 4.28 9.63 -1.73
CA MET A 175 4.89 10.80 -2.37
C MET A 175 4.05 11.28 -3.56
N LEU A 176 3.62 10.37 -4.45
CA LEU A 176 2.77 10.73 -5.58
C LEU A 176 1.40 11.26 -5.16
N ILE A 177 0.80 10.71 -4.09
CA ILE A 177 -0.45 11.23 -3.52
C ILE A 177 -0.27 12.67 -3.02
N VAL A 178 0.81 12.94 -2.27
CA VAL A 178 1.10 14.28 -1.73
C VAL A 178 1.42 15.27 -2.86
N LEU A 179 2.22 14.87 -3.85
CA LEU A 179 2.51 15.69 -5.03
C LEU A 179 1.24 15.99 -5.83
N SER A 180 0.37 14.99 -6.01
CA SER A 180 -0.93 15.17 -6.67
C SER A 180 -1.82 16.16 -5.91
N TYR A 181 -1.79 16.12 -4.57
CA TYR A 181 -2.50 17.10 -3.73
C TYR A 181 -1.94 18.52 -3.89
N ILE A 182 -0.62 18.70 -3.89
CA ILE A 182 0.03 20.00 -4.11
C ILE A 182 -0.31 20.54 -5.50
N TYR A 183 -0.26 19.68 -6.53
CA TYR A 183 -0.64 20.05 -7.89
C TYR A 183 -2.13 20.40 -8.01
N TYR A 184 -3.01 19.61 -7.37
CA TYR A 184 -4.45 19.88 -7.31
C TYR A 184 -4.76 21.25 -6.69
N ARG A 185 -4.08 21.61 -5.58
CA ARG A 185 -4.19 22.93 -4.95
C ARG A 185 -3.79 24.07 -5.88
N LYS A 186 -2.82 23.85 -6.78
CA LYS A 186 -2.35 24.86 -7.74
C LYS A 186 -3.26 24.96 -8.97
N LYS A 187 -3.75 23.82 -9.48
CA LYS A 187 -4.52 23.76 -10.73
C LYS A 187 -6.00 24.12 -10.56
N SER A 188 -6.60 23.78 -9.42
CA SER A 188 -8.04 23.95 -9.19
C SER A 188 -8.31 24.51 -7.78
N PRO A 189 -7.92 25.77 -7.53
CA PRO A 189 -8.12 26.41 -6.22
C PRO A 189 -9.60 26.52 -5.85
N GLU A 190 -10.48 26.80 -6.81
CA GLU A 190 -11.92 26.90 -6.60
C GLU A 190 -12.55 25.58 -6.10
N LEU A 191 -12.14 24.44 -6.68
CA LEU A 191 -12.61 23.13 -6.23
C LEU A 191 -12.09 22.79 -4.82
N HIS A 192 -10.86 23.21 -4.50
CA HIS A 192 -10.31 22.99 -3.17
C HIS A 192 -11.07 23.77 -2.09
N ILE A 193 -11.49 25.00 -2.40
CA ILE A 193 -12.30 25.83 -1.48
C ILE A 193 -13.61 25.13 -1.14
N GLN A 194 -14.25 24.50 -2.13
CA GLN A 194 -15.50 23.76 -2.00
C GLN A 194 -15.36 22.40 -1.28
N SER A 195 -14.13 21.90 -1.07
CA SER A 195 -13.93 20.63 -0.37
C SER A 195 -14.40 20.69 1.08
N LYS A 196 -15.25 19.73 1.47
CA LYS A 196 -15.80 19.61 2.85
C LYS A 196 -14.78 19.09 3.86
N TYR A 197 -13.80 18.29 3.41
CA TYR A 197 -12.74 17.73 4.25
C TYR A 197 -11.38 18.17 3.69
N LYS A 198 -10.68 19.01 4.45
CA LYS A 198 -9.41 19.62 4.04
C LYS A 198 -8.28 19.07 4.89
N MET A 199 -7.09 18.99 4.29
CA MET A 199 -5.87 18.62 5.01
C MET A 199 -5.61 19.64 6.13
N PRO A 200 -5.46 19.22 7.39
CA PRO A 200 -5.11 20.13 8.48
C PRO A 200 -3.73 20.73 8.19
N GLY A 201 -3.61 22.06 8.27
CA GLY A 201 -2.37 22.77 7.94
C GLY A 201 -2.09 22.94 6.43
N GLY A 202 -2.96 22.44 5.53
CA GLY A 202 -2.89 22.70 4.09
C GLY A 202 -1.54 22.36 3.45
N LEU A 203 -0.96 23.30 2.69
CA LEU A 203 0.33 23.09 2.00
C LEU A 203 1.49 22.85 2.97
N PHE A 204 1.48 23.48 4.15
CA PHE A 204 2.55 23.30 5.13
C PHE A 204 2.63 21.84 5.56
N MET A 205 1.49 21.24 5.91
CA MET A 205 1.43 19.82 6.27
C MET A 205 1.84 18.91 5.09
N ALA A 206 1.42 19.23 3.87
CA ALA A 206 1.82 18.47 2.68
C ALA A 206 3.35 18.45 2.49
N TRP A 207 4.02 19.60 2.64
CA TRP A 207 5.49 19.67 2.56
C TRP A 207 6.17 18.97 3.74
N MET A 208 5.62 19.06 4.95
CA MET A 208 6.11 18.30 6.11
C MET A 208 6.00 16.79 5.90
N THR A 209 4.88 16.30 5.36
CA THR A 209 4.74 14.89 4.98
C THR A 209 5.77 14.50 3.90
N MET A 210 5.97 15.35 2.90
CA MET A 210 6.97 15.09 1.85
C MET A 210 8.39 14.99 2.44
N LEU A 211 8.77 15.93 3.32
CA LEU A 211 10.04 15.92 4.03
C LEU A 211 10.22 14.64 4.86
N PHE A 212 9.17 14.21 5.58
CA PHE A 212 9.19 12.97 6.35
C PHE A 212 9.37 11.72 5.47
N LEU A 213 8.75 11.68 4.29
CA LEU A 213 8.92 10.58 3.33
C LEU A 213 10.33 10.58 2.73
N VAL A 214 10.93 11.74 2.44
CA VAL A 214 12.33 11.84 2.00
C VAL A 214 13.28 11.38 3.11
N PHE A 215 13.08 11.85 4.34
CA PHE A 215 13.83 11.41 5.50
C PHE A 215 13.76 9.88 5.66
N THR A 216 12.57 9.32 5.47
CA THR A 216 12.35 7.88 5.52
C THR A 216 13.19 7.13 4.48
N ILE A 217 13.24 7.60 3.23
CA ILE A 217 14.09 7.00 2.19
C ILE A 217 15.57 7.05 2.59
N VAL A 218 16.03 8.16 3.19
CA VAL A 218 17.41 8.29 3.67
C VAL A 218 17.70 7.23 4.73
N ILE A 219 16.80 7.02 5.69
CA ILE A 219 16.96 5.98 6.72
C ILE A 219 17.03 4.58 6.10
N LEU A 220 16.19 4.29 5.10
CA LEU A 220 16.19 3.02 4.38
C LEU A 220 17.44 2.83 3.50
N ALA A 221 18.11 3.91 3.10
CA ALA A 221 19.38 3.82 2.36
C ALA A 221 20.58 3.50 3.28
N LEU A 222 20.46 3.69 4.59
CA LEU A 222 21.56 3.46 5.53
C LEU A 222 21.70 1.99 5.96
N ASP A 223 20.66 1.18 5.78
CA ASP A 223 20.65 -0.24 6.15
C ASP A 223 20.85 -1.11 4.90
N HIS A 224 21.71 -2.14 4.99
CA HIS A 224 22.18 -2.88 3.81
C HIS A 224 21.06 -3.68 3.13
N ASP A 225 20.18 -4.32 3.92
CA ASP A 225 19.11 -5.15 3.37
C ASP A 225 18.06 -4.29 2.66
N THR A 226 17.76 -3.12 3.20
CA THR A 226 16.83 -2.16 2.59
C THR A 226 17.46 -1.38 1.44
N LEU A 227 18.78 -1.15 1.48
CA LEU A 227 19.52 -0.52 0.39
C LEU A 227 19.47 -1.37 -0.88
N ILE A 228 19.66 -2.69 -0.77
CA ILE A 228 19.53 -3.60 -1.93
C ILE A 228 18.15 -3.48 -2.56
N ALA A 229 17.09 -3.46 -1.75
CA ALA A 229 15.73 -3.26 -2.24
C ALA A 229 15.54 -1.86 -2.88
N LEU A 230 16.18 -0.83 -2.32
CA LEU A 230 16.15 0.53 -2.84
C LEU A 230 16.88 0.65 -4.18
N GLU A 231 18.04 0.02 -4.33
CA GLU A 231 18.81 -0.03 -5.57
C GLU A 231 18.10 -0.83 -6.68
N CYS A 232 17.29 -1.82 -6.31
CA CYS A 232 16.45 -2.57 -7.26
C CYS A 232 15.21 -1.78 -7.69
N SER A 233 14.74 -0.84 -6.87
CA SER A 233 13.50 -0.09 -7.13
C SER A 233 13.47 0.71 -8.45
N PRO A 234 14.56 1.32 -8.96
CA PRO A 234 14.58 1.99 -10.26
C PRO A 234 14.22 1.07 -11.42
N ILE A 235 14.49 -0.24 -11.35
CA ILE A 235 14.14 -1.20 -12.40
C ILE A 235 12.62 -1.18 -12.63
N TRP A 236 11.84 -1.13 -11.55
CA TRP A 236 10.39 -1.02 -11.61
C TRP A 236 9.95 0.30 -12.26
N PHE A 237 10.54 1.43 -11.86
CA PHE A 237 10.22 2.75 -12.42
C PHE A 237 10.62 2.89 -13.89
N ILE A 238 11.75 2.31 -14.29
CA ILE A 238 12.17 2.22 -15.69
C ILE A 238 11.14 1.41 -16.49
N GLY A 239 10.69 0.28 -15.95
CA GLY A 239 9.61 -0.52 -16.54
C GLY A 239 8.33 0.29 -16.74
N LEU A 240 7.89 1.04 -15.72
CA LEU A 240 6.74 1.93 -15.80
C LEU A 240 6.93 3.05 -16.83
N PHE A 241 8.11 3.65 -16.90
CA PHE A 241 8.43 4.71 -17.85
C PHE A 241 8.40 4.22 -19.30
N ILE A 242 8.95 3.03 -19.54
CA ILE A 242 8.91 2.35 -20.84
C ILE A 242 7.44 2.06 -21.22
N ALA A 243 6.67 1.47 -20.31
CA ALA A 243 5.25 1.18 -20.54
C ALA A 243 4.45 2.47 -20.85
N TYR A 244 4.71 3.55 -20.11
CA TYR A 244 4.11 4.87 -20.36
C TYR A 244 4.45 5.41 -21.75
N LYS A 245 5.72 5.33 -22.18
CA LYS A 245 6.13 5.78 -23.52
C LYS A 245 5.48 4.98 -24.64
N TYR A 246 5.44 3.65 -24.54
CA TYR A 246 4.76 2.81 -25.52
C TYR A 246 3.27 3.15 -25.63
N LYS A 247 2.61 3.36 -24.49
CA LYS A 247 1.21 3.78 -24.45
C LYS A 247 1.00 5.15 -25.10
N LYS A 248 1.79 6.16 -24.73
CA LYS A 248 1.68 7.53 -25.28
C LYS A 248 1.83 7.51 -26.80
N LYS A 249 2.79 6.74 -27.33
CA LYS A 249 2.99 6.54 -28.77
C LYS A 249 1.76 5.90 -29.43
N LYS A 250 1.18 4.87 -28.82
CA LYS A 250 -0.02 4.18 -29.33
C LYS A 250 -1.27 5.08 -29.31
N MET A 251 -1.45 5.90 -28.29
CA MET A 251 -2.55 6.88 -28.22
C MET A 251 -2.42 7.95 -29.31
N LEU A 252 -1.22 8.55 -29.46
CA LEU A 252 -0.94 9.50 -30.55
C LEU A 252 -1.22 8.90 -31.94
N GLN A 253 -0.83 7.65 -32.18
CA GLN A 253 -1.13 6.97 -33.45
C GLN A 253 -2.63 6.76 -33.68
N LEU A 254 -3.39 6.41 -32.63
CA LEU A 254 -4.84 6.24 -32.73
C LEU A 254 -5.56 7.58 -33.00
N ASP A 255 -5.09 8.67 -32.40
CA ASP A 255 -5.66 10.00 -32.62
C ASP A 255 -5.39 10.50 -34.04
N ILE A 256 -4.18 10.25 -34.58
CA ILE A 256 -3.84 10.55 -35.98
C ILE A 256 -4.72 9.74 -36.94
N LEU A 257 -4.91 8.44 -36.71
CA LEU A 257 -5.75 7.58 -37.55
C LEU A 257 -7.24 7.98 -37.51
N LYS A 258 -7.71 8.48 -36.37
CA LYS A 258 -9.07 9.04 -36.25
C LYS A 258 -9.20 10.36 -37.00
N ALA A 259 -8.23 11.26 -36.86
CA ALA A 259 -8.22 12.53 -37.59
C ALA A 259 -8.22 12.29 -39.11
N GLN A 260 -7.40 11.38 -39.61
CA GLN A 260 -7.37 11.01 -41.03
C GLN A 260 -8.70 10.41 -41.52
N LYS A 261 -9.45 9.69 -40.69
CA LYS A 261 -10.77 9.15 -41.07
C LYS A 261 -11.89 10.18 -41.11
N VAL A 262 -11.74 11.30 -40.40
CA VAL A 262 -12.72 12.40 -40.41
C VAL A 262 -12.58 13.24 -41.69
N ASP A 263 -11.39 13.32 -42.28
CA ASP A 263 -11.14 14.08 -43.52
C ASP A 263 -11.63 13.39 -44.82
N TYR A 264 -12.14 12.14 -44.74
CA TYR A 264 -12.69 11.40 -45.90
C TYR A 264 -14.23 11.28 -45.88
N ILE A 265 -14.92 11.99 -44.99
CA ILE A 265 -16.40 12.10 -44.93
C ILE A 265 -16.79 13.56 -45.13
#